data_AF-A0A0D7VWM6-F1
#
_entry.id   AF-A0A0D7VWM6-F1
#
_cell.length_a   1.000
_cell.length_b   1.000
_cell.length_c   1.000
_cell.angle_alpha   90.00
_cell.angle_beta   90.00
_cell.angle_gamma   90.00
#
_symmetry.space_group_name_H-M   'P 1'
#
loop_
_entity.id
_entity.type
_entity.pdbx_description
1 polymer ?
#
loop_
_entity_poly.entity_id
_entity_poly.type
_entity_poly.pdbx_seq_one_letter_code
_entity_poly.pdbx_strand_id
1 'polypeptide(L)'
;MDYNTAFEIYYNDFLREFGERKIRSIQKTINNSKHTRSLLNQCYLRKICPNPIDLRQSMLSNIKLSLSSKAVGIFAMALLLKKFNDEVNINDCIVLDSEVLDVFTRLNSTYNY
;
A
#
# COMPACT_ATOMS: atom_id res chain seq x y z
N MET A 1 12.23 12.85 6.70
CA MET A 1 11.33 11.79 7.20
C MET A 1 11.46 10.65 6.21
N ASP A 2 11.82 9.45 6.65
CA ASP A 2 11.90 8.24 5.82
C ASP A 2 10.50 7.64 5.59
N TYR A 3 10.41 6.71 4.63
CA TYR A 3 9.13 6.06 4.27
C TYR A 3 8.49 5.31 5.45
N ASN A 4 9.27 4.55 6.22
CA ASN A 4 8.71 3.74 7.31
C ASN A 4 8.12 4.63 8.40
N THR A 5 8.81 5.71 8.79
CA THR A 5 8.29 6.69 9.74
C THR A 5 7.00 7.33 9.24
N ALA A 6 6.95 7.74 7.96
CA ALA A 6 5.74 8.33 7.37
C ALA A 6 4.56 7.34 7.34
N PHE A 7 4.83 6.08 7.02
CA PHE A 7 3.83 5.02 7.01
C PHE A 7 3.29 4.73 8.42
N GLU A 8 4.15 4.64 9.43
CA GLU A 8 3.76 4.36 10.82
C GLU A 8 2.85 5.46 11.38
N ILE A 9 3.15 6.74 11.12
CA ILE A 9 2.28 7.85 11.52
C ILE A 9 0.89 7.66 10.90
N TYR A 10 0.84 7.46 9.59
CA TYR A 10 -0.42 7.27 8.86
C TYR A 10 -1.19 6.03 9.33
N TYR A 11 -0.49 4.94 9.62
CA TYR A 11 -1.08 3.71 10.12
C TYR A 11 -1.74 3.91 11.48
N ASN A 12 -1.06 4.61 12.39
CA ASN A 12 -1.57 4.90 13.72
C ASN A 12 -2.78 5.85 13.67
N ASP A 13 -2.78 6.84 12.78
CA ASP A 13 -3.94 7.71 12.57
C ASP A 13 -5.15 6.92 12.06
N PHE A 14 -4.96 6.06 11.05
CA PHE A 14 -6.03 5.21 10.53
C PHE A 14 -6.54 4.21 11.58
N LEU A 15 -5.65 3.66 12.42
CA LEU A 15 -5.99 2.78 13.52
C LEU A 15 -6.89 3.47 14.54
N ARG A 16 -6.59 4.73 14.89
CA ARG A 16 -7.40 5.53 15.82
C ARG A 16 -8.80 5.82 15.27
N GLU A 17 -8.92 6.04 13.95
CA GLU A 17 -10.19 6.40 13.31
C GLU A 17 -11.10 5.17 13.05
N PHE A 18 -10.55 4.10 12.49
CA PHE A 18 -11.35 2.96 11.99
C PHE A 18 -11.26 1.70 12.86
N GLY A 19 -10.31 1.67 13.79
CA GLY A 19 -10.10 0.55 14.71
C GLY A 19 -9.40 -0.65 14.10
N GLU A 20 -8.81 -1.44 14.99
CA GLU A 20 -7.93 -2.56 14.64
C GLU A 20 -8.63 -3.67 13.83
N ARG A 21 -9.91 -3.93 14.09
CA ARG A 21 -10.68 -4.97 13.38
C ARG A 21 -10.74 -4.68 11.87
N LYS A 22 -10.92 -3.41 11.49
CA LYS A 22 -10.98 -3.00 10.09
C LYS A 22 -9.63 -3.19 9.41
N ILE A 23 -8.56 -2.76 10.08
CA ILE A 23 -7.18 -2.94 9.58
C ILE A 23 -6.86 -4.42 9.36
N ARG A 24 -7.11 -5.27 10.36
CA ARG A 24 -6.86 -6.71 10.25
C ARG A 24 -7.60 -7.34 9.08
N SER A 25 -8.84 -6.92 8.83
CA SER A 25 -9.62 -7.39 7.67
C SER A 25 -8.97 -7.02 6.33
N ILE A 26 -8.49 -5.78 6.21
CA ILE A 26 -7.81 -5.29 4.99
C ILE A 26 -6.48 -6.03 4.79
N GLN A 27 -5.66 -6.13 5.84
CA GLN A 27 -4.39 -6.85 5.80
C GLN A 27 -4.59 -8.32 5.41
N LYS A 28 -5.59 -9.00 5.99
CA LYS A 28 -5.91 -10.38 5.64
C LYS A 28 -6.28 -10.52 4.16
N THR A 29 -7.04 -9.57 3.62
CA THR A 29 -7.40 -9.55 2.20
C THR A 29 -6.17 -9.37 1.31
N ILE A 30 -5.31 -8.40 1.64
CA ILE A 30 -4.09 -8.11 0.89
C ILE A 30 -3.12 -9.31 0.91
N ASN A 31 -2.88 -9.89 2.09
CA ASN A 31 -1.93 -10.98 2.27
C ASN A 31 -2.34 -12.27 1.54
N ASN A 32 -3.64 -12.55 1.47
CA ASN A 32 -4.14 -13.77 0.85
C ASN A 32 -4.43 -13.64 -0.65
N SER A 33 -4.33 -12.44 -1.21
CA SER A 33 -4.73 -12.23 -2.61
C SER A 33 -3.65 -12.62 -3.63
N LYS A 34 -4.09 -13.33 -4.68
CA LYS A 34 -3.29 -13.61 -5.88
C LYS A 34 -2.90 -12.34 -6.64
N HIS A 35 -3.71 -11.28 -6.59
CA HIS A 35 -3.41 -10.04 -7.33
C HIS A 35 -2.30 -9.24 -6.63
N THR A 36 -2.27 -9.25 -5.30
CA THR A 36 -1.11 -8.74 -4.54
C THR A 36 0.16 -9.46 -4.95
N ARG A 37 0.14 -10.80 -4.95
CA ARG A 37 1.32 -11.61 -5.32
C ARG A 37 1.78 -11.34 -6.75
N SER A 38 0.83 -11.18 -7.68
CA SER A 38 1.11 -10.80 -9.07
C SER A 38 1.76 -9.43 -9.17
N LEU A 39 1.26 -8.42 -8.45
CA LEU A 39 1.84 -7.08 -8.41
C LEU A 39 3.30 -7.14 -7.91
N LEU A 40 3.54 -7.80 -6.77
CA LEU A 40 4.89 -7.91 -6.19
C LEU A 40 5.87 -8.58 -7.15
N ASN A 41 5.46 -9.69 -7.79
CA ASN A 41 6.27 -10.36 -8.79
C ASN A 41 6.58 -9.45 -10.00
N GLN A 42 5.62 -8.66 -10.47
CA GLN A 42 5.86 -7.73 -11.57
C GLN A 42 6.84 -6.63 -11.20
N CYS A 43 6.70 -6.05 -10.01
CA CYS A 43 7.62 -5.05 -9.48
C CYS A 43 9.04 -5.61 -9.35
N TYR A 44 9.18 -6.82 -8.80
CA TYR A 44 10.46 -7.53 -8.71
C TYR A 44 11.09 -7.77 -10.10
N LEU A 45 10.36 -8.42 -11.00
CA LEU A 45 10.87 -8.79 -12.34
C LEU A 45 11.26 -7.58 -13.18
N ARG A 46 10.50 -6.48 -13.07
CA ARG A 46 10.75 -5.26 -13.85
C ARG A 46 11.68 -4.28 -13.15
N LYS A 47 12.03 -4.53 -11.89
CA LYS A 47 12.80 -3.64 -11.04
C LYS A 47 12.18 -2.24 -10.93
N ILE A 48 10.87 -2.18 -10.66
CA ILE A 48 10.13 -0.92 -10.56
C ILE A 48 9.33 -0.84 -9.26
N CYS A 49 9.21 0.37 -8.72
CA CYS A 49 8.23 0.68 -7.69
C CYS A 49 6.82 0.68 -8.32
N PRO A 50 5.81 0.06 -7.68
CA PRO A 50 4.44 0.20 -8.14
C PRO A 50 4.00 1.67 -8.05
N ASN A 51 3.32 2.17 -9.08
CA ASN A 51 2.77 3.53 -9.07
C ASN A 51 1.34 3.54 -8.45
N PRO A 52 0.77 4.72 -8.14
CA PRO A 52 -0.58 4.82 -7.56
C PRO A 52 -1.69 4.12 -8.37
N ILE A 53 -1.57 4.05 -9.70
CA ILE A 53 -2.54 3.39 -10.58
C ILE A 53 -2.44 1.87 -10.43
N ASP A 54 -1.23 1.32 -10.41
CA ASP A 54 -0.99 -0.12 -10.21
C ASP A 54 -1.55 -0.58 -8.86
N LEU A 55 -1.28 0.21 -7.81
CA LEU A 55 -1.78 -0.04 -6.46
C LEU A 55 -3.31 0.00 -6.41
N ARG A 56 -3.93 0.98 -7.08
CA ARG A 56 -5.39 1.08 -7.15
C ARG A 56 -6.01 -0.11 -7.89
N GLN A 57 -5.44 -0.54 -9.01
CA GLN A 57 -5.95 -1.69 -9.75
C GLN A 57 -5.85 -2.98 -8.94
N SER A 58 -4.71 -3.19 -8.26
CA SER A 58 -4.51 -4.33 -7.36
C SER A 58 -5.50 -4.29 -6.19
N MET A 59 -5.67 -3.14 -5.56
CA MET A 59 -6.65 -2.93 -4.49
C MET A 59 -8.09 -3.25 -4.94
N LEU A 60 -8.53 -2.73 -6.09
CA LEU A 60 -9.87 -2.98 -6.64
C LEU A 60 -10.09 -4.47 -6.95
N SER A 61 -9.04 -5.16 -7.38
CA SER A 61 -9.06 -6.61 -7.63
C SER A 61 -9.08 -7.43 -6.34
N ASN A 62 -8.49 -6.91 -5.26
CA ASN A 62 -8.39 -7.56 -3.96
C ASN A 62 -9.66 -7.41 -3.13
N ILE A 63 -10.21 -6.20 -3.12
CA ILE A 63 -11.22 -5.82 -2.14
C ILE A 63 -12.56 -5.66 -2.85
N LYS A 64 -13.34 -6.75 -2.86
CA LYS A 64 -14.73 -6.74 -3.34
C LYS A 64 -15.57 -5.76 -2.51
N LEU A 65 -15.80 -4.56 -3.05
CA LEU A 65 -16.90 -3.60 -2.82
C LEU A 65 -17.33 -3.25 -1.37
N SER A 66 -16.69 -3.77 -0.33
CA SER A 66 -17.02 -3.52 1.09
C SER A 66 -16.18 -2.41 1.74
N LEU A 67 -15.53 -1.58 0.91
CA LEU A 67 -14.80 -0.38 1.33
C LEU A 67 -15.48 0.85 0.76
N SER A 68 -16.55 1.28 1.42
CA SER A 68 -17.36 2.43 1.01
C SER A 68 -16.66 3.79 1.18
N SER A 69 -15.52 3.88 1.89
CA SER A 69 -14.83 5.15 2.11
C SER A 69 -13.47 5.24 1.43
N LYS A 70 -13.20 6.42 0.88
CA LYS A 70 -11.96 6.85 0.22
C LYS A 70 -10.73 6.59 1.10
N ALA A 71 -10.82 6.91 2.41
CA ALA A 71 -9.77 6.66 3.38
C ALA A 71 -9.35 5.18 3.42
N VAL A 72 -10.30 4.26 3.41
CA VAL A 72 -9.98 2.83 3.48
C VAL A 72 -9.31 2.33 2.19
N GLY A 73 -9.67 2.89 1.04
CA GLY A 73 -9.00 2.60 -0.22
C GLY A 73 -7.53 3.06 -0.21
N ILE A 74 -7.26 4.28 0.25
CA ILE A 74 -5.89 4.81 0.37
C ILE A 74 -5.09 3.97 1.34
N PHE A 75 -5.67 3.61 2.49
CA PHE A 75 -5.01 2.74 3.46
C PHE A 75 -4.67 1.35 2.88
N ALA A 76 -5.57 0.76 2.10
CA ALA A 76 -5.29 -0.49 1.41
C ALA A 76 -4.15 -0.36 0.37
N MET A 77 -4.10 0.74 -0.38
CA MET A 77 -3.00 1.01 -1.31
C MET A 77 -1.67 1.24 -0.57
N ALA A 78 -1.70 1.96 0.55
CA ALA A 78 -0.54 2.16 1.41
C ALA A 78 -0.01 0.83 1.98
N LEU A 79 -0.89 -0.07 2.41
CA LEU A 79 -0.52 -1.42 2.85
C LEU A 79 0.09 -2.26 1.72
N LEU A 80 -0.41 -2.13 0.49
CA LEU A 80 0.19 -2.79 -0.67
C LEU A 80 1.61 -2.27 -0.93
N LEU A 81 1.82 -0.96 -0.85
CA LEU A 81 3.14 -0.34 -1.01
C LEU A 81 4.10 -0.76 0.12
N LYS A 82 3.61 -0.82 1.37
CA LYS A 82 4.40 -1.29 2.52
C LYS A 82 4.84 -2.73 2.34
N LYS A 83 3.93 -3.59 1.87
CA LYS A 83 4.24 -4.99 1.57
C LYS A 83 5.27 -5.12 0.44
N PHE A 84 5.18 -4.30 -0.61
CA PHE A 84 6.23 -4.22 -1.62
C PHE A 84 7.57 -3.82 -1.01
N ASN A 85 7.60 -2.78 -0.19
CA ASN A 85 8.84 -2.31 0.41
C ASN A 85 9.49 -3.41 1.27
N ASP A 86 8.70 -4.09 2.09
CA ASP A 86 9.21 -5.07 3.05
C ASP A 86 9.60 -6.41 2.41
N GLU A 87 8.84 -6.88 1.41
CA GLU A 87 9.06 -8.21 0.83
C GLU A 87 9.98 -8.18 -0.39
N VAL A 88 10.01 -7.05 -1.11
CA VAL A 88 10.72 -6.94 -2.39
C VAL A 88 11.83 -5.90 -2.31
N ASN A 89 11.52 -4.68 -1.88
CA ASN A 89 12.49 -3.59 -1.99
C ASN A 89 13.65 -3.71 -1.00
N ILE A 90 13.40 -4.00 0.28
CA ILE A 90 14.43 -4.08 1.31
C ILE A 90 15.39 -5.25 1.07
N ASN A 91 14.89 -6.37 0.54
CA ASN A 91 15.71 -7.56 0.34
C ASN A 91 16.65 -7.42 -0.87
N ASP A 92 16.17 -6.77 -1.94
CA ASP A 92 16.86 -6.74 -3.23
C ASP A 92 17.34 -5.34 -3.65
N CYS A 93 17.11 -4.31 -2.83
CA CYS A 93 17.45 -2.90 -3.06
C CYS A 93 17.04 -2.42 -4.47
N ILE A 94 15.79 -2.69 -4.84
CA ILE A 94 15.30 -2.50 -6.21
C ILE A 94 15.14 -1.01 -6.56
N VAL A 95 14.65 -0.21 -5.62
CA VAL A 95 14.41 1.23 -5.74
C VAL A 95 14.85 1.96 -4.48
N LEU A 96 15.11 3.27 -4.61
CA LEU A 96 15.51 4.11 -3.48
C LEU A 96 14.34 4.34 -2.52
N ASP A 97 14.61 4.51 -1.22
CA ASP A 97 13.59 4.83 -0.21
C ASP A 97 12.81 6.11 -0.56
N SER A 98 13.48 7.08 -1.19
CA SER A 98 12.85 8.32 -1.69
C SER A 98 11.81 8.08 -2.78
N GLU A 99 11.97 7.05 -3.61
CA GLU A 99 11.00 6.70 -4.65
C GLU A 99 9.75 6.07 -4.03
N VAL A 100 9.93 5.21 -3.03
CA VAL A 100 8.83 4.63 -2.26
C VAL A 100 8.06 5.72 -1.50
N LEU A 101 8.79 6.65 -0.89
CA LEU A 101 8.21 7.81 -0.21
C LEU A 101 7.43 8.72 -1.19
N ASP A 102 7.94 8.99 -2.39
CA ASP A 102 7.22 9.78 -3.41
C ASP A 102 5.88 9.15 -3.76
N VAL A 103 5.85 7.84 -4.02
CA VAL A 103 4.60 7.12 -4.30
C VAL A 103 3.63 7.24 -3.12
N PHE A 104 4.13 7.07 -1.89
CA PHE A 104 3.32 7.21 -0.68
C PHE A 104 2.73 8.62 -0.53
N THR A 105 3.54 9.67 -0.74
CA THR A 105 3.08 11.05 -0.70
C THR A 105 2.03 11.32 -1.78
N ARG A 106 2.20 10.77 -2.98
CA ARG A 106 1.23 10.89 -4.08
C ARG A 106 -0.10 10.21 -3.75
N LEU A 107 -0.10 9.06 -3.07
CA LEU A 107 -1.33 8.42 -2.61
C LEU A 107 -2.11 9.33 -1.67
N ASN A 108 -1.41 10.01 -0.74
CA ASN A 108 -2.06 10.89 0.23
C ASN A 108 -2.46 12.24 -0.38
N SER A 109 -1.72 12.75 -1.37
CA SER A 109 -2.03 14.03 -2.02
C SER A 109 -3.17 13.96 -3.04
N THR A 110 -3.30 12.83 -3.76
CA THR A 110 -4.35 12.62 -4.78
C THR A 110 -5.77 12.69 -4.20
N TYR A 111 -5.89 12.65 -2.87
CA TYR A 111 -7.15 12.49 -2.17
C TYR A 111 -7.36 13.51 -1.04
N ASN A 112 -6.51 14.51 -0.87
CA ASN A 112 -6.77 15.68 -0.03
C ASN A 112 -7.42 16.79 -0.88
N TYR A 113 -8.74 16.68 -1.05
CA TYR A 113 -9.68 17.74 -1.45
C TYR A 113 -11.03 17.40 -0.82
#